data_AF-A0A7S4QGV4-F1
#
_entry.id   AF-A0A7S4QGV4-F1
#
_cell.length_a   1.000
_cell.length_b   1.000
_cell.length_c   1.000
_cell.angle_alpha   90.00
_cell.angle_beta   90.00
_cell.angle_gamma   90.00
#
_symmetry.space_group_name_H-M   'P 1'
#
loop_
_entity.id
_entity.type
_entity.pdbx_description
1 polymer ?
#
loop_
_entity_poly.entity_id
_entity_poly.type
_entity_poly.pdbx_seq_one_letter_code
_entity_poly.pdbx_strand_id
1 'polypeptide(L)'
;EIRTLENIEKGSELFVSYGMDWFAERPGFANVPLKENYDEADQIILDFLSQNSHEYDVELLQRNWDKILNDKAVFDHKTRAALPEKVSELKNSSKVGTARYFLPNFVRSINWLKKNGKCMDNLIFGRSTIPQAGQGAFATRVIGKGSLIAPAPLIHIDKNALVMHRDTDGDDESEKRYQLILNYCFGHPRSSLLLFPSSSSVQFINHSSKKSNAKIQWSDSDFQSEEWLTEPLEDIKARKKTGLMFDIIATKDIQLGEEVLLDYGGHWEDAWEEHLQGQTQIKDNFETTTELNNDPNSIVRTLEEQWSQPYSPDTQTICIFKYADYESDIYEGDHLDTDALYYKSVEWKMMHRWGFEGTKNHRPCDIHSRQRFGNHDFYT
;
A
#
# COMPACT_ATOMS: atom_id res chain seq x y z
N GLU A 1 0.76 -6.30 8.41
CA GLU A 1 1.09 -7.61 7.83
C GLU A 1 -0.19 -8.17 7.22
N ILE A 2 -0.21 -8.46 5.91
CA ILE A 2 -1.39 -9.10 5.27
C ILE A 2 -1.23 -10.60 5.42
N ARG A 3 -2.26 -11.28 5.92
CA ARG A 3 -2.26 -12.74 6.13
C ARG A 3 -3.43 -13.38 5.39
N THR A 4 -3.21 -14.58 4.90
CA THR A 4 -4.24 -15.37 4.25
C THR A 4 -5.16 -15.97 5.30
N LEU A 5 -6.48 -15.86 5.12
CA LEU A 5 -7.47 -16.48 6.02
C LEU A 5 -7.76 -17.93 5.64
N GLU A 6 -7.49 -18.31 4.40
CA GLU A 6 -7.74 -19.61 3.82
C GLU A 6 -6.64 -19.99 2.81
N ASN A 7 -6.65 -21.24 2.36
CA ASN A 7 -5.76 -21.71 1.30
C ASN A 7 -6.11 -21.03 -0.03
N ILE A 8 -5.14 -20.38 -0.66
CA ILE A 8 -5.35 -19.69 -1.95
C ILE A 8 -5.13 -20.68 -3.09
N GLU A 9 -6.20 -21.01 -3.82
CA GLU A 9 -6.08 -21.79 -5.06
C GLU A 9 -5.41 -20.98 -6.17
N LYS A 10 -4.69 -21.67 -7.06
CA LYS A 10 -4.04 -21.03 -8.21
C LYS A 10 -5.08 -20.33 -9.10
N GLY A 11 -4.86 -19.04 -9.36
CA GLY A 11 -5.73 -18.22 -10.20
C GLY A 11 -6.89 -17.58 -9.46
N SER A 12 -6.95 -17.72 -8.14
CA SER A 12 -7.88 -16.97 -7.29
C SER A 12 -7.51 -15.49 -7.27
N GLU A 13 -8.52 -14.64 -7.33
CA GLU A 13 -8.38 -13.23 -7.00
C GLU A 13 -8.23 -13.08 -5.47
N LEU A 14 -7.38 -12.15 -5.04
CA LEU A 14 -7.12 -11.90 -3.62
C LEU A 14 -7.97 -10.73 -3.14
N PHE A 15 -8.68 -10.96 -2.04
CA PHE A 15 -9.51 -9.94 -1.40
C PHE A 15 -8.91 -9.58 -0.05
N VAL A 16 -8.82 -8.28 0.22
CA VAL A 16 -8.46 -7.78 1.54
C VAL A 16 -9.76 -7.51 2.28
N SER A 17 -9.91 -8.12 3.46
CA SER A 17 -11.00 -7.77 4.36
C SER A 17 -10.68 -6.43 5.03
N TYR A 18 -11.49 -5.42 4.77
CA TYR A 18 -11.43 -4.12 5.46
C TYR A 18 -12.20 -4.12 6.78
N GLY A 19 -12.74 -5.27 7.20
CA GLY A 19 -13.73 -5.36 8.27
C GLY A 19 -15.13 -4.98 7.79
N MET A 20 -16.16 -5.51 8.44
CA MET A 20 -17.55 -5.23 8.06
C MET A 20 -17.98 -3.81 8.43
N ASP A 21 -17.41 -3.27 9.51
CA ASP A 21 -17.65 -1.90 9.98
C ASP A 21 -17.28 -0.87 8.91
N TRP A 22 -16.26 -1.15 8.09
CA TRP A 22 -15.86 -0.26 6.99
C TRP A 22 -17.01 0.00 6.01
N PHE A 23 -17.81 -1.03 5.71
CA PHE A 23 -18.98 -0.91 4.85
C PHE A 23 -20.20 -0.38 5.61
N ALA A 24 -20.41 -0.83 6.85
CA ALA A 24 -21.58 -0.46 7.65
C ALA A 24 -21.62 1.04 8.02
N GLU A 25 -20.48 1.64 8.34
CA GLU A 25 -20.38 3.03 8.80
C GLU A 25 -20.48 4.07 7.67
N ARG A 26 -20.41 3.64 6.41
CA ARG A 26 -20.34 4.55 5.25
C ARG A 26 -21.69 4.62 4.52
N PRO A 27 -22.35 5.79 4.47
CA PRO A 27 -23.67 5.93 3.84
C PRO A 27 -23.72 5.47 2.38
N GLY A 28 -22.63 5.66 1.63
CA GLY A 28 -22.54 5.24 0.22
C GLY A 28 -22.55 3.71 0.01
N PHE A 29 -22.34 2.92 1.07
CA PHE A 29 -22.30 1.46 1.02
C PHE A 29 -23.41 0.81 1.86
N ALA A 30 -24.42 1.59 2.30
CA ALA A 30 -25.50 1.11 3.15
C ALA A 30 -26.29 -0.08 2.56
N ASN A 31 -26.26 -0.27 1.24
CA ASN A 31 -26.96 -1.35 0.54
C ASN A 31 -26.05 -2.53 0.15
N VAL A 32 -24.76 -2.47 0.47
CA VAL A 32 -23.83 -3.57 0.19
C VAL A 32 -24.12 -4.72 1.17
N PRO A 33 -24.41 -5.94 0.69
CA PRO A 33 -24.60 -7.09 1.57
C PRO A 33 -23.32 -7.42 2.34
N LEU A 34 -23.48 -7.72 3.63
CA LEU A 34 -22.41 -8.18 4.50
C LEU A 34 -22.42 -9.70 4.62
N LYS A 35 -21.47 -10.27 5.36
CA LYS A 35 -21.33 -11.71 5.52
C LYS A 35 -22.63 -12.35 6.02
N GLU A 36 -23.25 -11.77 7.03
CA GLU A 36 -24.50 -12.27 7.61
C GLU A 36 -25.64 -12.27 6.59
N ASN A 37 -25.67 -11.28 5.70
CA ASN A 37 -26.68 -11.20 4.66
C ASN A 37 -26.51 -12.28 3.59
N TYR A 38 -25.27 -12.64 3.24
CA TYR A 38 -25.00 -13.76 2.33
C TYR A 38 -25.28 -15.11 3.00
N ASP A 39 -24.92 -15.28 4.27
CA ASP A 39 -25.22 -16.49 5.05
C ASP A 39 -26.76 -16.70 5.14
N GLU A 40 -27.52 -15.64 5.41
CA GLU A 40 -28.98 -15.65 5.43
C GLU A 40 -29.57 -15.93 4.04
N ALA A 41 -29.06 -15.29 2.99
CA ALA A 41 -29.49 -15.50 1.61
C ALA A 41 -29.28 -16.96 1.17
N ASP A 42 -28.13 -17.55 1.50
CA ASP A 42 -27.83 -18.95 1.21
C ASP A 42 -28.84 -19.89 1.91
N GLN A 43 -29.19 -19.62 3.17
CA GLN A 43 -30.19 -20.41 3.89
C GLN A 43 -31.59 -20.32 3.26
N ILE A 44 -32.02 -19.12 2.87
CA ILE A 44 -33.32 -18.91 2.19
C ILE A 44 -33.40 -19.73 0.91
N ILE A 45 -32.31 -19.78 0.13
CA ILE A 45 -32.25 -20.56 -1.11
C ILE A 45 -32.35 -22.05 -0.82
N LEU A 46 -31.62 -22.54 0.20
CA LEU A 46 -31.66 -23.96 0.59
C LEU A 46 -33.06 -24.37 1.05
N ASP A 47 -33.70 -23.55 1.87
CA ASP A 47 -35.06 -23.79 2.37
C ASP A 47 -36.06 -23.83 1.22
N PHE A 48 -36.00 -22.85 0.30
CA PHE A 48 -36.87 -22.81 -0.88
C PHE A 48 -36.69 -24.05 -1.77
N LEU A 49 -35.45 -24.44 -2.07
CA LEU A 49 -35.16 -25.62 -2.89
C LEU A 49 -35.62 -26.91 -2.21
N SER A 50 -35.53 -27.01 -0.88
CA SER A 50 -36.00 -28.18 -0.13
C SER A 50 -37.53 -28.33 -0.19
N GLN A 51 -38.25 -27.22 0.01
CA GLN A 51 -39.72 -27.18 0.02
C GLN A 51 -40.33 -27.42 -1.36
N ASN A 52 -39.59 -27.09 -2.43
CA ASN A 52 -40.06 -27.21 -3.82
C ASN A 52 -39.32 -28.32 -4.59
N SER A 53 -38.69 -29.27 -3.90
CA SER A 53 -37.86 -30.32 -4.52
C SER A 53 -38.61 -31.25 -5.50
N HIS A 54 -39.94 -31.32 -5.41
CA HIS A 54 -40.81 -32.11 -6.29
C HIS A 54 -41.54 -31.29 -7.35
N GLU A 55 -41.37 -29.97 -7.36
CA GLU A 55 -42.02 -29.09 -8.33
C GLU A 55 -41.17 -28.98 -9.60
N TYR A 56 -41.79 -29.26 -10.75
CA TYR A 56 -41.12 -29.23 -12.06
C TYR A 56 -41.62 -28.07 -12.94
N ASP A 57 -42.71 -27.40 -12.55
CA ASP A 57 -43.21 -26.22 -13.24
C ASP A 57 -42.36 -24.99 -12.88
N VAL A 58 -41.51 -24.58 -13.83
CA VAL A 58 -40.61 -23.43 -13.70
C VAL A 58 -41.38 -22.12 -13.50
N GLU A 59 -42.56 -21.95 -14.09
CA GLU A 59 -43.36 -20.73 -13.93
C GLU A 59 -44.00 -20.67 -12.54
N LEU A 60 -44.44 -21.82 -12.01
CA LEU A 60 -44.93 -21.89 -10.63
C LEU A 60 -43.80 -21.64 -9.62
N LEU A 61 -42.63 -22.23 -9.85
CA LEU A 61 -41.42 -21.98 -9.04
C LEU A 61 -41.01 -20.51 -9.04
N GLN A 62 -40.96 -19.87 -10.21
CA GLN A 62 -40.62 -18.45 -10.30
C GLN A 62 -41.67 -17.60 -9.57
N ARG A 63 -42.97 -17.87 -9.72
CA ARG A 63 -44.02 -17.15 -9.00
C ARG A 63 -43.91 -17.31 -7.47
N ASN A 64 -43.54 -18.49 -6.99
CA ASN A 64 -43.33 -18.71 -5.56
C ASN A 64 -42.06 -17.99 -5.07
N TRP A 65 -41.01 -17.97 -5.89
CA TRP A 65 -39.79 -17.23 -5.60
C TRP A 65 -40.03 -15.72 -5.57
N ASP A 66 -40.79 -15.17 -6.53
CA ASP A 66 -41.13 -13.75 -6.59
C ASP A 66 -41.93 -13.31 -5.35
N LYS A 67 -42.76 -14.19 -4.77
CA LYS A 67 -43.43 -13.89 -3.50
C LYS A 67 -42.44 -13.70 -2.37
N ILE A 68 -41.43 -14.57 -2.27
CA ILE A 68 -40.36 -14.44 -1.28
C ILE A 68 -39.58 -13.15 -1.52
N LEU A 69 -39.15 -12.88 -2.77
CA LEU A 69 -38.37 -11.69 -3.13
C LEU A 69 -39.09 -10.36 -2.84
N ASN A 70 -40.43 -10.34 -2.85
CA ASN A 70 -41.24 -9.15 -2.61
C ASN A 70 -41.73 -9.03 -1.16
N ASP A 71 -41.53 -10.05 -0.33
CA ASP A 71 -41.96 -10.03 1.05
C ASP A 71 -40.92 -9.32 1.93
N LYS A 72 -41.16 -8.03 2.17
CA LYS A 72 -40.32 -7.18 3.03
C LYS A 72 -40.31 -7.60 4.50
N ALA A 73 -41.20 -8.51 4.92
CA ALA A 73 -41.20 -9.03 6.28
C ALA A 73 -40.17 -10.16 6.46
N VAL A 74 -39.67 -10.75 5.37
CA VAL A 74 -38.82 -11.96 5.41
C VAL A 74 -37.35 -11.60 5.59
N PHE A 75 -36.87 -10.52 4.99
CA PHE A 75 -35.46 -10.11 5.08
C PHE A 75 -35.26 -8.63 4.81
N ASP A 76 -34.11 -8.11 5.27
CA ASP A 76 -33.72 -6.72 5.03
C ASP A 76 -33.32 -6.45 3.56
N HIS A 77 -33.09 -5.18 3.24
CA HIS A 77 -32.71 -4.78 1.87
C HIS A 77 -31.35 -5.36 1.42
N LYS A 78 -30.42 -5.62 2.35
CA LYS A 78 -29.10 -6.15 2.04
C LYS A 78 -29.17 -7.64 1.69
N THR A 79 -29.90 -8.43 2.48
CA THR A 79 -30.15 -9.84 2.19
C THR A 79 -30.93 -9.98 0.88
N ARG A 80 -31.91 -9.10 0.60
CA ARG A 80 -32.57 -9.07 -0.71
C ARG A 80 -31.59 -8.84 -1.87
N ALA A 81 -30.62 -7.96 -1.70
CA ALA A 81 -29.59 -7.69 -2.71
C ALA A 81 -28.60 -8.86 -2.90
N ALA A 82 -28.51 -9.77 -1.92
CA ALA A 82 -27.75 -11.02 -2.00
C ALA A 82 -28.55 -12.20 -2.58
N LEU A 83 -29.82 -12.03 -2.97
CA LEU A 83 -30.66 -13.10 -3.53
C LEU A 83 -30.77 -13.03 -5.07
N PRO A 84 -30.63 -14.15 -5.80
CA PRO A 84 -30.85 -14.21 -7.25
C PRO A 84 -32.28 -13.83 -7.63
N GLU A 85 -32.45 -13.16 -8.77
CA GLU A 85 -33.78 -12.75 -9.25
C GLU A 85 -34.57 -13.91 -9.86
N LYS A 86 -33.88 -14.91 -10.43
CA LYS A 86 -34.50 -15.98 -11.20
C LYS A 86 -34.35 -17.35 -10.54
N VAL A 87 -35.41 -18.15 -10.57
CA VAL A 87 -35.42 -19.50 -9.99
C VAL A 87 -34.40 -20.43 -10.66
N SER A 88 -34.10 -20.20 -11.95
CA SER A 88 -33.09 -20.92 -12.72
C SER A 88 -31.68 -20.80 -12.14
N GLU A 89 -31.42 -19.77 -11.34
CA GLU A 89 -30.11 -19.43 -10.79
C GLU A 89 -29.87 -20.09 -9.42
N LEU A 90 -30.93 -20.45 -8.70
CA LEU A 90 -30.90 -20.96 -7.32
C LEU A 90 -30.08 -22.24 -7.17
N LYS A 91 -30.15 -23.14 -8.16
CA LYS A 91 -29.39 -24.40 -8.13
C LYS A 91 -27.89 -24.17 -8.27
N ASN A 92 -27.48 -23.12 -8.98
CA ASN A 92 -26.07 -22.79 -9.11
C ASN A 92 -25.59 -22.01 -7.88
N SER A 93 -26.34 -21.00 -7.45
CA SER A 93 -26.00 -20.20 -6.27
C SER A 93 -25.92 -21.05 -5.00
N SER A 94 -26.84 -22.01 -4.78
CA SER A 94 -26.78 -22.94 -3.64
C SER A 94 -25.53 -23.84 -3.61
N LYS A 95 -24.90 -24.10 -4.76
CA LYS A 95 -23.67 -24.90 -4.82
C LYS A 95 -22.41 -24.11 -4.54
N VAL A 96 -22.40 -22.83 -4.93
CA VAL A 96 -21.19 -21.98 -4.86
C VAL A 96 -21.25 -20.90 -3.78
N GLY A 97 -22.43 -20.66 -3.20
CA GLY A 97 -22.75 -19.53 -2.34
C GLY A 97 -23.16 -18.29 -3.13
N THR A 98 -24.13 -17.53 -2.62
CA THR A 98 -24.66 -16.30 -3.25
C THR A 98 -23.58 -15.24 -3.45
N ALA A 99 -22.67 -15.08 -2.49
CA ALA A 99 -21.54 -14.13 -2.61
C ALA A 99 -20.67 -14.41 -3.84
N ARG A 100 -20.33 -15.69 -4.09
CA ARG A 100 -19.52 -16.08 -5.25
C ARG A 100 -20.34 -16.04 -6.54
N TYR A 101 -21.63 -16.33 -6.46
CA TYR A 101 -22.53 -16.32 -7.62
C TYR A 101 -22.62 -14.93 -8.27
N PHE A 102 -22.75 -13.87 -7.47
CA PHE A 102 -22.84 -12.48 -7.95
C PHE A 102 -21.51 -11.87 -8.41
N LEU A 103 -20.40 -12.60 -8.29
CA LEU A 103 -19.09 -12.19 -8.78
C LEU A 103 -18.77 -12.99 -10.06
N PRO A 104 -19.37 -12.63 -11.22
CA PRO A 104 -19.12 -13.34 -12.45
C PRO A 104 -17.63 -13.28 -12.78
N ASN A 105 -17.02 -14.45 -12.99
CA ASN A 105 -15.60 -14.61 -13.29
C ASN A 105 -14.65 -14.26 -12.13
N PHE A 106 -15.10 -14.33 -10.88
CA PHE A 106 -14.24 -14.26 -9.69
C PHE A 106 -13.02 -15.20 -9.79
N VAL A 107 -13.23 -16.41 -10.34
CA VAL A 107 -12.12 -17.26 -10.78
C VAL A 107 -12.00 -17.16 -12.30
N ARG A 108 -10.88 -16.61 -12.75
CA ARG A 108 -10.55 -16.57 -14.18
C ARG A 108 -9.96 -17.91 -14.61
N SER A 109 -10.36 -18.40 -15.78
CA SER A 109 -9.75 -19.61 -16.33
C SER A 109 -8.25 -19.39 -16.59
N ILE A 110 -7.45 -20.45 -16.48
CA ILE A 110 -6.00 -20.37 -16.77
C ILE A 110 -5.74 -19.83 -18.19
N ASN A 111 -6.58 -20.17 -19.17
CA ASN A 111 -6.45 -19.66 -20.53
C ASN A 111 -6.74 -18.15 -20.61
N TRP A 112 -7.75 -17.67 -19.87
CA TRP A 112 -8.01 -16.24 -19.77
C TRP A 112 -6.85 -15.51 -19.09
N LEU A 113 -6.31 -16.06 -17.99
CA LEU A 113 -5.17 -15.48 -17.28
C LEU A 113 -3.89 -15.47 -18.15
N LYS A 114 -3.64 -16.51 -18.93
CA LYS A 114 -2.52 -16.53 -19.89
C LYS A 114 -2.65 -15.47 -20.98
N LYS A 115 -3.89 -15.10 -21.36
CA LYS A 115 -4.15 -14.12 -22.40
C LYS A 115 -4.17 -12.69 -21.88
N ASN A 116 -4.75 -12.45 -20.71
CA ASN A 116 -5.05 -11.10 -20.21
C ASN A 116 -4.37 -10.77 -18.87
N GLY A 117 -3.88 -11.78 -18.15
CA GLY A 117 -3.21 -11.58 -16.87
C GLY A 117 -1.80 -11.03 -17.06
N LYS A 118 -1.44 -10.00 -16.28
CA LYS A 118 -0.08 -9.47 -16.18
C LYS A 118 0.50 -9.84 -14.82
N CYS A 119 1.68 -10.46 -14.81
CA CYS A 119 2.33 -10.87 -13.56
C CYS A 119 2.97 -9.67 -12.86
N MET A 120 2.69 -9.50 -11.57
CA MET A 120 3.28 -8.45 -10.72
C MET A 120 4.36 -8.98 -9.77
N ASP A 121 4.62 -10.29 -9.77
CA ASP A 121 5.45 -10.99 -8.80
C ASP A 121 6.90 -11.23 -9.28
N ASN A 122 7.27 -10.66 -10.43
CA ASN A 122 8.61 -10.82 -11.01
C ASN A 122 9.70 -10.04 -10.27
N LEU A 123 9.34 -9.14 -9.35
CA LEU A 123 10.26 -8.28 -8.63
C LEU A 123 10.13 -8.41 -7.11
N ILE A 124 11.25 -8.52 -6.42
CA ILE A 124 11.38 -8.38 -4.97
C ILE A 124 12.37 -7.24 -4.68
N PHE A 125 12.16 -6.47 -3.61
CA PHE A 125 13.13 -5.46 -3.20
C PHE A 125 14.19 -6.08 -2.27
N GLY A 126 15.40 -5.55 -2.32
CA GLY A 126 16.51 -5.96 -1.46
C GLY A 126 17.64 -4.95 -1.50
N ARG A 127 18.75 -5.19 -0.78
CA ARG A 127 19.91 -4.29 -0.82
C ARG A 127 20.51 -4.22 -2.23
N SER A 128 20.60 -3.02 -2.80
CA SER A 128 21.11 -2.79 -4.16
C SER A 128 22.59 -3.19 -4.29
N THR A 129 22.97 -3.63 -5.49
CA THR A 129 24.37 -3.86 -5.88
C THR A 129 25.07 -2.56 -6.27
N ILE A 130 24.32 -1.48 -6.48
CA ILE A 130 24.86 -0.15 -6.74
C ILE A 130 25.24 0.49 -5.40
N PRO A 131 26.51 0.93 -5.22
CA PRO A 131 26.91 1.65 -4.03
C PRO A 131 25.98 2.86 -3.78
N GLN A 132 25.60 3.09 -2.53
CA GLN A 132 24.79 4.24 -2.08
C GLN A 132 23.32 4.28 -2.56
N ALA A 133 22.89 3.38 -3.45
CA ALA A 133 21.47 3.32 -3.88
C ALA A 133 20.53 2.76 -2.78
N GLY A 134 21.09 2.15 -1.73
CA GLY A 134 20.32 1.57 -0.62
C GLY A 134 19.60 0.30 -1.04
N GLN A 135 18.34 0.42 -1.46
CA GLN A 135 17.51 -0.70 -1.91
C GLN A 135 17.44 -0.75 -3.44
N GLY A 136 17.20 -1.93 -4.00
CA GLY A 136 17.07 -2.21 -5.42
C GLY A 136 15.99 -3.26 -5.68
N ALA A 137 15.53 -3.36 -6.92
CA ALA A 137 14.57 -4.37 -7.38
C ALA A 137 15.29 -5.55 -8.04
N PHE A 138 14.94 -6.77 -7.66
CA PHE A 138 15.60 -8.01 -8.08
C PHE A 138 14.59 -8.97 -8.71
N ALA A 139 15.01 -9.67 -9.76
CA ALA A 139 14.16 -10.64 -10.43
C ALA A 139 13.90 -11.87 -9.54
N THR A 140 12.64 -12.27 -9.39
CA THR A 140 12.24 -13.47 -8.62
C THR A 140 12.23 -14.76 -9.45
N ARG A 141 12.56 -14.65 -10.75
CA ARG A 141 12.66 -15.73 -11.73
C ARG A 141 13.49 -15.30 -12.91
N VAL A 142 13.80 -16.24 -13.80
CA VAL A 142 14.39 -15.90 -15.11
C VAL A 142 13.36 -15.17 -15.97
N ILE A 143 13.74 -14.04 -16.55
CA ILE A 143 12.90 -13.21 -17.43
C ILE A 143 13.59 -13.12 -18.78
N GLY A 144 12.94 -13.59 -19.84
CA GLY A 144 13.51 -13.54 -21.19
C GLY A 144 13.49 -12.12 -21.78
N LYS A 145 14.45 -11.82 -22.65
CA LYS A 145 14.50 -10.58 -23.44
C LYS A 145 13.16 -10.29 -24.11
N GLY A 146 12.69 -9.05 -24.01
CA GLY A 146 11.42 -8.58 -24.56
C GLY A 146 10.19 -8.94 -23.72
N SER A 147 10.36 -9.69 -22.63
CA SER A 147 9.25 -10.05 -21.74
C SER A 147 8.90 -8.92 -20.78
N LEU A 148 7.64 -8.93 -20.32
CA LEU A 148 7.16 -8.06 -19.25
C LEU A 148 7.86 -8.40 -17.94
N ILE A 149 8.56 -7.41 -17.37
CA ILE A 149 9.09 -7.46 -16.01
C ILE A 149 7.97 -7.09 -15.05
N ALA A 150 7.41 -5.87 -15.18
CA ALA A 150 6.36 -5.42 -14.29
C ALA A 150 5.40 -4.47 -15.04
N PRO A 151 4.07 -4.70 -14.94
CA PRO A 151 3.11 -3.66 -15.24
C PRO A 151 3.18 -2.56 -14.19
N ALA A 152 2.93 -1.32 -14.58
CA ALA A 152 2.97 -0.16 -13.69
C ALA A 152 1.81 0.81 -14.00
N PRO A 153 0.63 0.64 -13.40
CA PRO A 153 -0.42 1.66 -13.44
C PRO A 153 0.10 2.99 -12.88
N LEU A 154 -0.30 4.09 -13.50
CA LEU A 154 0.24 5.41 -13.21
C LEU A 154 -0.82 6.31 -12.57
N ILE A 155 -0.41 6.98 -11.49
CA ILE A 155 -1.10 8.12 -10.93
C ILE A 155 -0.46 9.36 -11.56
N HIS A 156 -1.25 10.14 -12.29
CA HIS A 156 -0.79 11.41 -12.84
C HIS A 156 -0.87 12.51 -11.77
N ILE A 157 0.19 13.30 -11.67
CA ILE A 157 0.35 14.36 -10.67
C ILE A 157 0.77 15.64 -11.38
N ASP A 158 0.14 16.77 -11.06
CA ASP A 158 0.66 18.07 -11.48
C ASP A 158 1.92 18.38 -10.67
N LYS A 159 3.06 18.56 -11.36
CA LYS A 159 4.36 18.91 -10.77
C LYS A 159 4.26 20.14 -9.86
N ASN A 160 3.39 21.10 -10.18
CA ASN A 160 3.21 22.30 -9.37
C ASN A 160 2.58 22.01 -8.01
N ALA A 161 1.80 20.93 -7.89
CA ALA A 161 1.23 20.50 -6.61
C ALA A 161 2.30 19.98 -5.63
N LEU A 162 3.50 19.67 -6.12
CA LEU A 162 4.63 19.23 -5.29
C LEU A 162 5.56 20.38 -4.88
N VAL A 163 5.30 21.61 -5.31
CA VAL A 163 6.09 22.77 -4.89
C VAL A 163 5.76 23.12 -3.45
N MET A 164 6.80 23.23 -2.62
CA MET A 164 6.73 23.70 -1.25
C MET A 164 7.33 25.11 -1.20
N HIS A 165 6.57 26.02 -0.62
CA HIS A 165 7.03 27.36 -0.32
C HIS A 165 7.50 27.40 1.12
N ARG A 166 8.67 27.99 1.35
CA ARG A 166 9.09 28.37 2.70
C ARG A 166 8.43 29.71 3.00
N ASP A 167 7.61 29.78 4.04
CA ASP A 167 7.18 31.08 4.58
C ASP A 167 8.44 31.78 5.10
N THR A 168 8.94 32.71 4.31
CA THR A 168 9.89 33.73 4.75
C THR A 168 9.10 35.01 4.92
N ASP A 169 9.20 35.64 6.10
CA ASP A 169 8.51 36.89 6.46
C ASP A 169 8.98 38.13 5.64
N GLY A 170 9.32 37.97 4.36
CA GLY A 170 9.77 39.03 3.47
C GLY A 170 9.72 38.62 1.99
N ASP A 171 9.50 39.62 1.14
CA ASP A 171 9.30 39.60 -0.33
C ASP A 171 10.45 38.99 -1.18
N ASP A 172 11.38 38.24 -0.58
CA ASP A 172 12.39 37.51 -1.35
C ASP A 172 11.74 36.31 -2.06
N GLU A 173 12.02 36.15 -3.35
CA GLU A 173 11.55 35.02 -4.15
C GLU A 173 11.82 33.70 -3.41
N SER A 174 10.75 33.11 -2.87
CA SER A 174 10.85 31.91 -2.04
C SER A 174 11.58 30.82 -2.82
N GLU A 175 12.68 30.29 -2.26
CA GLU A 175 13.38 29.13 -2.80
C GLU A 175 12.37 28.00 -3.04
N LYS A 176 12.16 27.62 -4.31
CA LYS A 176 11.23 26.55 -4.65
C LYS A 176 11.84 25.22 -4.22
N ARG A 177 11.21 24.58 -3.23
CA ARG A 177 11.52 23.20 -2.85
C ARG A 177 10.46 22.28 -3.40
N TYR A 178 10.83 21.03 -3.66
CA TYR A 178 9.89 20.01 -4.12
C TYR A 178 9.73 18.93 -3.06
N GLN A 179 8.52 18.38 -2.94
CA GLN A 179 8.27 17.22 -2.09
C GLN A 179 9.08 16.01 -2.55
N LEU A 180 9.55 15.19 -1.60
CA LEU A 180 10.40 14.01 -1.86
C LEU A 180 9.77 12.99 -2.82
N ILE A 181 8.43 12.93 -2.90
CA ILE A 181 7.73 12.04 -3.82
C ILE A 181 8.12 12.28 -5.29
N LEU A 182 8.63 13.47 -5.63
CA LEU A 182 9.15 13.79 -6.97
C LEU A 182 10.20 12.78 -7.44
N ASN A 183 11.04 12.27 -6.53
CA ASN A 183 12.11 11.31 -6.86
C ASN A 183 11.59 9.94 -7.27
N TYR A 184 10.29 9.67 -7.08
CA TYR A 184 9.65 8.40 -7.42
C TYR A 184 8.68 8.54 -8.60
N CYS A 185 8.71 9.67 -9.29
CA CYS A 185 7.85 9.97 -10.43
C CYS A 185 8.65 9.97 -11.73
N PHE A 186 8.06 9.41 -12.79
CA PHE A 186 8.54 9.63 -14.15
C PHE A 186 8.03 10.97 -14.67
N GLY A 187 8.87 11.70 -15.38
CA GLY A 187 8.51 13.00 -15.94
C GLY A 187 9.45 13.40 -17.06
N HIS A 188 9.09 14.48 -17.76
CA HIS A 188 9.94 15.09 -18.76
C HIS A 188 10.25 16.54 -18.35
N PRO A 189 11.47 17.06 -18.53
CA PRO A 189 11.83 18.42 -18.08
C PRO A 189 10.92 19.53 -18.61
N ARG A 190 10.37 19.33 -19.83
CA ARG A 190 9.42 20.24 -20.49
C ARG A 190 7.94 19.99 -20.16
N SER A 191 7.64 19.05 -19.26
CA SER A 191 6.26 18.70 -18.87
C SER A 191 6.00 19.11 -17.42
N SER A 192 4.79 19.57 -17.14
CA SER A 192 4.28 19.73 -15.77
C SER A 192 3.55 18.49 -15.27
N LEU A 193 3.48 17.42 -16.07
CA LEU A 193 2.94 16.12 -15.66
C LEU A 193 4.04 15.23 -15.10
N LEU A 194 3.75 14.67 -13.94
CA LEU A 194 4.49 13.59 -13.33
C LEU A 194 3.63 12.32 -13.34
N LEU A 195 4.28 11.17 -13.48
CA LEU A 195 3.65 9.86 -13.54
C LEU A 195 4.24 9.00 -12.43
N PHE A 196 3.48 8.83 -11.36
CA PHE A 196 3.87 8.01 -10.23
C PHE A 196 3.43 6.55 -10.46
N PRO A 197 4.35 5.57 -10.53
CA PRO A 197 4.02 4.16 -10.68
C PRO A 197 3.50 3.57 -9.37
N SER A 198 2.27 3.06 -9.35
CA SER A 198 1.65 2.51 -8.14
C SER A 198 1.99 1.04 -7.85
N SER A 199 2.86 0.41 -8.65
CA SER A 199 3.22 -1.00 -8.52
C SER A 199 4.34 -1.23 -7.51
N SER A 200 4.13 -2.18 -6.58
CA SER A 200 4.83 -2.30 -5.29
C SER A 200 6.35 -2.51 -5.31
N SER A 201 6.96 -2.77 -6.47
CA SER A 201 8.41 -2.96 -6.59
C SER A 201 9.08 -2.10 -7.68
N VAL A 202 8.30 -1.36 -8.49
CA VAL A 202 8.82 -0.59 -9.63
C VAL A 202 9.63 0.62 -9.17
N GLN A 203 9.24 1.21 -8.05
CA GLN A 203 9.91 2.34 -7.40
C GLN A 203 11.30 2.01 -6.85
N PHE A 204 11.68 0.72 -6.78
CA PHE A 204 13.01 0.28 -6.35
C PHE A 204 13.94 -0.06 -7.53
N ILE A 205 13.48 0.05 -8.78
CA ILE A 205 14.31 -0.24 -9.95
C ILE A 205 15.30 0.91 -10.15
N ASN A 206 16.57 0.72 -9.82
CA ASN A 206 17.59 1.77 -9.84
C ASN A 206 18.06 2.18 -11.24
N HIS A 207 18.76 3.31 -11.30
CA HIS A 207 19.42 3.83 -12.50
C HIS A 207 20.69 3.03 -12.86
N SER A 208 20.90 2.76 -14.15
CA SER A 208 22.24 2.54 -14.72
C SER A 208 22.26 2.76 -16.23
N SER A 209 22.89 3.83 -16.70
CA SER A 209 23.13 4.09 -18.13
C SER A 209 23.90 2.97 -18.85
N LYS A 210 24.83 2.30 -18.16
CA LYS A 210 25.72 1.28 -18.75
C LYS A 210 25.21 -0.16 -18.60
N LYS A 211 24.57 -0.48 -17.49
CA LYS A 211 24.17 -1.85 -17.14
C LYS A 211 22.67 -2.09 -17.25
N SER A 212 21.89 -1.08 -17.67
CA SER A 212 20.44 -1.20 -17.83
C SER A 212 20.06 -2.49 -18.55
N ASN A 213 19.09 -3.18 -17.99
CA ASN A 213 18.56 -4.45 -18.48
C ASN A 213 17.04 -4.40 -18.68
N ALA A 214 16.44 -3.23 -18.44
CA ALA A 214 15.04 -2.94 -18.65
C ALA A 214 14.83 -1.62 -19.41
N LYS A 215 13.63 -1.45 -19.96
CA LYS A 215 13.13 -0.19 -20.53
C LYS A 215 11.67 0.02 -20.16
N ILE A 216 11.22 1.27 -20.25
CA ILE A 216 9.81 1.64 -20.08
C ILE A 216 9.16 1.75 -21.45
N GLN A 217 7.92 1.31 -21.58
CA GLN A 217 7.05 1.63 -22.70
C GLN A 217 5.60 1.82 -22.22
N TRP A 218 4.78 2.48 -23.04
CA TRP A 218 3.34 2.49 -22.82
C TRP A 218 2.78 1.07 -22.90
N SER A 219 1.86 0.75 -22.00
CA SER A 219 1.26 -0.58 -21.96
C SER A 219 0.32 -0.83 -23.13
N ASP A 220 0.26 -2.07 -23.60
CA ASP A 220 -0.71 -2.57 -24.58
C ASP A 220 -1.97 -3.17 -23.94
N SER A 221 -2.11 -3.04 -22.61
CA SER A 221 -3.21 -3.63 -21.85
C SER A 221 -4.53 -2.94 -22.16
N ASP A 222 -5.63 -3.67 -22.04
CA ASP A 222 -6.99 -3.09 -22.03
C ASP A 222 -7.22 -2.04 -20.91
N PHE A 223 -6.34 -1.97 -19.92
CA PHE A 223 -6.36 -0.98 -18.84
C PHE A 223 -5.64 0.33 -19.19
N GLN A 224 -4.91 0.37 -20.32
CA GLN A 224 -4.32 1.58 -20.86
C GLN A 224 -5.38 2.37 -21.64
N SER A 225 -5.70 3.57 -21.19
CA SER A 225 -6.47 4.54 -21.95
C SER A 225 -5.59 5.19 -23.02
N GLU A 226 -5.47 4.53 -24.18
CA GLU A 226 -4.66 4.99 -25.31
C GLU A 226 -5.06 6.40 -25.76
N GLU A 227 -6.36 6.72 -25.67
CA GLU A 227 -6.88 8.03 -26.06
C GLU A 227 -6.26 9.19 -25.26
N TRP A 228 -5.84 8.95 -24.02
CA TRP A 228 -5.21 9.98 -23.17
C TRP A 228 -3.83 10.39 -23.66
N LEU A 229 -3.14 9.54 -24.44
CA LEU A 229 -1.82 9.86 -24.98
C LEU A 229 -1.86 11.01 -26.00
N THR A 230 -3.06 11.33 -26.50
CA THR A 230 -3.29 12.42 -27.47
C THR A 230 -4.08 13.60 -26.88
N GLU A 231 -4.47 13.51 -25.61
CA GLU A 231 -5.26 14.55 -24.95
C GLU A 231 -4.40 15.76 -24.56
N PRO A 232 -5.01 16.97 -24.50
CA PRO A 232 -4.37 18.13 -23.90
C PRO A 232 -3.96 17.87 -22.44
N LEU A 233 -2.80 18.39 -22.06
CA LEU A 233 -2.23 18.14 -20.74
C LEU A 233 -3.14 18.57 -19.58
N GLU A 234 -3.81 19.70 -19.74
CA GLU A 234 -4.72 20.24 -18.71
C GLU A 234 -5.95 19.34 -18.49
N ASP A 235 -6.42 18.67 -19.54
CA ASP A 235 -7.52 17.72 -19.43
C ASP A 235 -7.08 16.48 -18.66
N ILE A 236 -5.88 15.96 -18.94
CA ILE A 236 -5.30 14.82 -18.20
C ILE A 236 -5.17 15.18 -16.71
N LYS A 237 -4.63 16.34 -16.38
CA LYS A 237 -4.48 16.80 -14.99
C LYS A 237 -5.81 16.93 -14.25
N ALA A 238 -6.87 17.35 -14.94
CA ALA A 238 -8.19 17.50 -14.34
C ALA A 238 -8.89 16.16 -14.03
N ARG A 239 -8.43 15.04 -14.61
CA ARG A 239 -9.01 13.71 -14.38
C ARG A 239 -8.74 13.24 -12.94
N LYS A 240 -9.79 12.73 -12.29
CA LYS A 240 -9.74 12.15 -10.93
C LYS A 240 -9.66 10.62 -10.91
N LYS A 241 -9.36 10.00 -12.06
CA LYS A 241 -9.25 8.54 -12.22
C LYS A 241 -7.93 8.19 -12.86
N THR A 242 -7.43 6.97 -12.64
CA THR A 242 -6.26 6.44 -13.34
C THR A 242 -6.65 5.92 -14.73
N GLY A 243 -5.67 5.82 -15.63
CA GLY A 243 -5.89 5.34 -17.01
C GLY A 243 -4.60 5.17 -17.80
N LEU A 244 -3.50 5.80 -17.37
CA LEU A 244 -2.18 5.57 -17.94
C LEU A 244 -1.45 4.43 -17.22
N MET A 245 -0.64 3.71 -17.97
CA MET A 245 0.06 2.51 -17.54
C MET A 245 1.35 2.34 -18.33
N PHE A 246 2.44 2.09 -17.61
CA PHE A 246 3.68 1.63 -18.20
C PHE A 246 3.80 0.11 -18.13
N ASP A 247 4.54 -0.44 -19.06
CA ASP A 247 5.14 -1.76 -18.96
C ASP A 247 6.66 -1.62 -18.88
N ILE A 248 7.25 -2.24 -17.87
CA ILE A 248 8.70 -2.39 -17.75
C ILE A 248 9.09 -3.67 -18.48
N ILE A 249 9.89 -3.55 -19.55
CA ILE A 249 10.23 -4.64 -20.46
C ILE A 249 11.72 -4.95 -20.38
N ALA A 250 12.06 -6.24 -20.32
CA ALA A 250 13.44 -6.69 -20.33
C ALA A 250 14.12 -6.40 -21.69
N THR A 251 15.30 -5.78 -21.68
CA THR A 251 16.07 -5.49 -22.91
C THR A 251 17.07 -6.60 -23.24
N LYS A 252 17.32 -7.50 -22.29
CA LYS A 252 18.12 -8.74 -22.39
C LYS A 252 17.53 -9.80 -21.46
N ASP A 253 18.06 -11.02 -21.50
CA ASP A 253 17.68 -12.05 -20.52
C ASP A 253 18.17 -11.63 -19.12
N ILE A 254 17.31 -11.77 -18.12
CA ILE A 254 17.57 -11.42 -16.72
C ILE A 254 17.51 -12.71 -15.90
N GLN A 255 18.55 -12.98 -15.12
CA GLN A 255 18.62 -14.18 -14.29
C GLN A 255 17.84 -14.03 -12.97
N LEU A 256 17.47 -15.16 -12.37
CA LEU A 256 16.94 -15.18 -11.01
C LEU A 256 17.92 -14.49 -10.05
N GLY A 257 17.44 -13.51 -9.30
CA GLY A 257 18.23 -12.72 -8.34
C GLY A 257 19.09 -11.61 -8.98
N GLU A 258 19.02 -11.40 -10.29
CA GLU A 258 19.70 -10.27 -10.94
C GLU A 258 18.95 -8.95 -10.62
N GLU A 259 19.69 -7.87 -10.34
CA GLU A 259 19.12 -6.55 -10.14
C GLU A 259 18.57 -6.00 -11.47
N VAL A 260 17.33 -5.55 -11.45
CA VAL A 260 16.71 -4.88 -12.59
C VAL A 260 17.07 -3.40 -12.53
N LEU A 261 17.59 -2.89 -13.65
CA LEU A 261 18.12 -1.54 -13.79
C LEU A 261 17.54 -0.86 -15.03
N LEU A 262 17.13 0.40 -14.85
CA LEU A 262 16.63 1.27 -15.90
C LEU A 262 17.64 2.35 -16.24
N ASP A 263 17.61 2.84 -17.47
CA ASP A 263 18.24 4.11 -17.81
C ASP A 263 17.22 5.23 -17.58
N TYR A 264 17.47 6.08 -16.59
CA TYR A 264 16.62 7.25 -16.27
C TYR A 264 16.91 8.44 -17.19
N GLY A 265 17.99 8.40 -17.98
CA GLY A 265 18.44 9.46 -18.85
C GLY A 265 19.54 10.33 -18.24
N GLY A 266 20.31 10.98 -19.13
CA GLY A 266 21.51 11.75 -18.75
C GLY A 266 21.25 12.91 -17.79
N HIS A 267 20.11 13.61 -17.90
CA HIS A 267 19.80 14.72 -16.97
C HIS A 267 19.70 14.28 -15.51
N TRP A 268 19.24 13.06 -15.25
CA TRP A 268 19.24 12.52 -13.89
C TRP A 268 20.66 12.19 -13.44
N GLU A 269 21.45 11.57 -14.31
CA GLU A 269 22.86 11.22 -14.03
C GLU A 269 23.67 12.48 -13.72
N ASP A 270 23.55 13.53 -14.53
CA ASP A 270 24.21 14.82 -14.33
C ASP A 270 23.86 15.42 -12.96
N ALA A 271 22.56 15.41 -12.60
CA ALA A 271 22.10 15.93 -11.32
C ALA A 271 22.57 15.08 -10.12
N TRP A 272 22.66 13.77 -10.30
CA TRP A 272 23.18 12.86 -9.29
C TRP A 272 24.70 13.04 -9.09
N GLU A 273 25.46 13.18 -10.17
CA GLU A 273 26.90 13.47 -10.10
C GLU A 273 27.17 14.83 -9.43
N GLU A 274 26.40 15.86 -9.75
CA GLU A 274 26.46 17.17 -9.08
C GLU A 274 26.15 17.03 -7.57
N HIS A 275 25.11 16.26 -7.23
CA HIS A 275 24.76 15.97 -5.85
C HIS A 275 25.90 15.29 -5.09
N LEU A 276 26.55 14.29 -5.70
CA LEU A 276 27.69 13.58 -5.11
C LEU A 276 28.92 14.48 -4.94
N GLN A 277 29.16 15.42 -5.86
CA GLN A 277 30.26 16.40 -5.71
C GLN A 277 30.01 17.37 -4.55
N GLY A 278 28.75 17.71 -4.29
CA GLY A 278 28.35 18.59 -3.19
C GLY A 278 28.29 17.91 -1.82
N GLN A 279 28.15 16.58 -1.76
CA GLN A 279 28.19 15.84 -0.51
C GLN A 279 29.64 15.67 -0.03
N THR A 280 29.95 16.20 1.15
CA THR A 280 31.09 15.71 1.93
C THR A 280 30.82 14.23 2.21
N GLN A 281 31.74 13.34 1.80
CA GLN A 281 31.61 11.89 1.95
C GLN A 281 30.98 11.58 3.30
N ILE A 282 29.75 11.03 3.27
CA ILE A 282 29.14 10.44 4.45
C ILE A 282 30.18 9.46 4.98
N LYS A 283 30.73 9.75 6.17
CA LYS A 283 31.85 9.01 6.77
C LYS A 283 31.55 7.51 6.68
N ASP A 284 32.58 6.69 6.48
CA ASP A 284 32.54 5.22 6.30
C ASP A 284 31.75 4.43 7.38
N ASN A 285 31.19 5.09 8.39
CA ASN A 285 30.42 4.52 9.51
C ASN A 285 28.93 4.87 9.44
N PHE A 286 28.33 4.96 8.24
CA PHE A 286 26.89 5.12 8.12
C PHE A 286 26.19 3.85 8.60
N GLU A 287 25.56 3.93 9.77
CA GLU A 287 24.79 2.85 10.37
C GLU A 287 23.30 3.12 10.13
N THR A 288 22.60 2.22 9.44
CA THR A 288 21.18 2.43 9.16
C THR A 288 20.37 2.35 10.44
N THR A 289 19.25 3.07 10.52
CA THR A 289 18.32 2.94 11.65
C THR A 289 17.79 1.51 11.81
N THR A 290 17.75 0.72 10.72
CA THR A 290 17.38 -0.70 10.78
C THR A 290 18.47 -1.54 11.44
N GLU A 291 19.74 -1.32 11.13
CA GLU A 291 20.86 -1.98 11.81
C GLU A 291 20.90 -1.59 13.30
N LEU A 292 20.77 -0.30 13.61
CA LEU A 292 20.70 0.22 14.98
C LEU A 292 19.56 -0.40 15.80
N ASN A 293 18.38 -0.58 15.19
CA ASN A 293 17.20 -1.15 15.85
C ASN A 293 17.26 -2.68 15.97
N ASN A 294 18.01 -3.37 15.11
CA ASN A 294 18.11 -4.82 15.10
C ASN A 294 19.29 -5.37 15.90
N ASP A 295 20.28 -4.54 16.25
CA ASP A 295 21.37 -4.97 17.11
C ASP A 295 20.86 -5.17 18.56
N PRO A 296 20.80 -6.41 19.08
CA PRO A 296 20.34 -6.69 20.44
C PRO A 296 21.23 -6.08 21.53
N ASN A 297 22.44 -5.64 21.19
CA ASN A 297 23.36 -4.99 22.11
C ASN A 297 23.36 -3.46 21.96
N SER A 298 22.64 -2.92 20.99
CA SER A 298 22.53 -1.48 20.77
C SER A 298 21.76 -0.86 21.92
N ILE A 299 22.44 0.03 22.65
CA ILE A 299 21.85 0.87 23.69
C ILE A 299 21.54 2.24 23.08
N VAL A 300 20.38 2.80 23.40
CA VAL A 300 20.09 4.18 23.02
C VAL A 300 21.06 5.10 23.77
N ARG A 301 21.77 5.97 23.03
CA ARG A 301 22.81 6.84 23.56
C ARG A 301 22.19 8.06 24.23
N THR A 302 22.69 8.42 25.41
CA THR A 302 22.31 9.67 26.07
C THR A 302 22.85 10.87 25.28
N LEU A 303 22.32 12.07 25.55
CA LEU A 303 22.85 13.32 25.00
C LEU A 303 24.35 13.44 25.24
N GLU A 304 24.82 13.12 26.45
CA GLU A 304 26.25 13.14 26.82
C GLU A 304 27.08 12.19 25.94
N GLU A 305 26.60 10.96 25.76
CA GLU A 305 27.30 9.95 24.93
C GLU A 305 27.40 10.40 23.47
N GLN A 306 26.35 11.03 22.95
CA GLN A 306 26.32 11.56 21.58
C GLN A 306 27.32 12.69 21.31
N TRP A 307 27.85 13.37 22.32
CA TRP A 307 28.96 14.32 22.11
C TRP A 307 30.23 13.61 21.64
N SER A 308 30.48 12.40 22.14
CA SER A 308 31.67 11.62 21.81
C SER A 308 31.42 10.63 20.66
N GLN A 309 30.19 10.13 20.54
CA GLN A 309 29.75 9.14 19.57
C GLN A 309 28.36 9.52 19.04
N PRO A 310 28.27 10.60 18.22
CA PRO A 310 26.99 11.06 17.71
C PRO A 310 26.36 10.00 16.81
N TYR A 311 25.03 9.95 16.80
CA TYR A 311 24.34 9.27 15.71
C TYR A 311 24.62 9.95 14.38
N SER A 312 24.38 9.24 13.29
CA SER A 312 24.40 9.86 11.96
C SER A 312 23.39 11.02 11.93
N PRO A 313 23.67 12.16 11.25
CA PRO A 313 22.80 13.34 11.26
C PRO A 313 21.35 13.10 10.80
N ASP A 314 21.10 12.00 10.09
CA ASP A 314 19.80 11.56 9.59
C ASP A 314 19.07 10.58 10.54
N THR A 315 19.66 10.27 11.69
CA THR A 315 19.08 9.40 12.72
C THR A 315 18.45 10.24 13.83
N GLN A 316 17.19 9.93 14.17
CA GLN A 316 16.49 10.55 15.29
C GLN A 316 15.94 9.48 16.23
N THR A 317 16.12 9.68 17.53
CA THR A 317 15.52 8.83 18.55
C THR A 317 14.03 9.13 18.66
N ILE A 318 13.22 8.08 18.62
CA ILE A 318 11.77 8.14 18.82
C ILE A 318 11.42 7.40 20.10
N CYS A 319 10.78 8.09 21.04
CA CYS A 319 10.28 7.51 22.27
C CYS A 319 8.79 7.20 22.16
N ILE A 320 8.36 6.13 22.84
CA ILE A 320 6.96 5.75 22.97
C ILE A 320 6.48 6.18 24.35
N PHE A 321 5.56 7.14 24.37
CA PHE A 321 4.97 7.64 25.60
C PHE A 321 3.70 6.85 25.92
N LYS A 322 3.75 5.99 26.93
CA LYS A 322 2.51 5.46 27.51
C LYS A 322 1.90 6.51 28.41
N TYR A 323 0.97 7.29 27.87
CA TYR A 323 0.01 8.00 28.72
C TYR A 323 -0.64 6.93 29.61
N ALA A 324 -0.62 7.13 30.93
CA ALA A 324 -1.53 6.36 31.77
C ALA A 324 -2.92 6.66 31.21
N ASP A 325 -3.69 5.62 30.87
CA ASP A 325 -5.05 5.82 30.36
C ASP A 325 -5.77 6.75 31.33
N TYR A 326 -5.91 8.01 30.92
CA TYR A 326 -6.69 9.02 31.63
C TYR A 326 -8.19 8.81 31.34
N GLU A 327 -8.55 7.57 30.96
CA GLU A 327 -9.92 7.09 30.87
C GLU A 327 -10.27 6.37 32.18
N SER A 328 -10.52 7.14 33.25
CA SER A 328 -11.56 6.75 34.21
C SER A 328 -12.02 7.84 35.18
N ASP A 329 -11.20 8.82 35.59
CA ASP A 329 -11.59 9.69 36.72
C ASP A 329 -11.26 11.18 36.55
N ILE A 330 -11.63 11.80 35.42
CA ILE A 330 -11.76 13.27 35.40
C ILE A 330 -13.15 13.62 35.94
N TYR A 331 -13.23 13.76 37.26
CA TYR A 331 -14.22 14.63 37.90
C TYR A 331 -13.98 16.06 37.39
N GLU A 332 -15.00 16.66 36.76
CA GLU A 332 -15.04 18.09 36.46
C GLU A 332 -14.84 18.88 37.76
N GLY A 333 -13.67 19.48 38.00
CA GLY A 333 -13.54 20.30 39.20
C GLY A 333 -12.21 20.96 39.53
N ASP A 334 -11.06 20.49 39.05
CA ASP A 334 -9.79 21.10 39.45
C ASP A 334 -8.90 21.50 38.27
N HIS A 335 -8.46 22.76 38.34
CA HIS A 335 -7.50 23.38 37.44
C HIS A 335 -6.21 22.55 37.39
N LEU A 336 -6.01 21.83 36.27
CA LEU A 336 -4.74 21.18 35.95
C LEU A 336 -3.70 22.25 35.65
N ASP A 337 -2.76 22.39 36.58
CA ASP A 337 -1.50 23.10 36.42
C ASP A 337 -0.70 22.44 35.27
N THR A 338 -0.62 23.13 34.13
CA THR A 338 -0.05 22.59 32.88
C THR A 338 1.47 22.49 32.89
N ASP A 339 2.14 22.96 33.94
CA ASP A 339 3.61 23.10 33.98
C ASP A 339 4.34 21.92 34.65
N ALA A 340 3.62 20.94 35.22
CA ALA A 340 4.23 19.74 35.77
C ALA A 340 4.31 18.60 34.72
N LEU A 341 5.16 18.77 33.71
CA LEU A 341 5.61 17.66 32.86
C LEU A 341 6.42 16.69 33.73
N TYR A 342 5.74 15.73 34.36
CA TYR A 342 6.39 14.64 35.08
C TYR A 342 7.24 13.81 34.10
N TYR A 343 8.56 13.93 34.20
CA TYR A 343 9.51 13.02 33.57
C TYR A 343 9.24 11.61 34.09
N LYS A 344 8.57 10.78 33.29
CA LYS A 344 8.29 9.39 33.63
C LYS A 344 9.34 8.53 32.93
N SER A 345 10.20 7.89 33.70
CA SER A 345 11.10 6.88 33.17
C SER A 345 10.28 5.70 32.65
N VAL A 346 10.63 5.23 31.46
CA VAL A 346 9.96 4.10 30.82
C VAL A 346 10.97 2.97 30.66
N GLU A 347 10.57 1.75 31.05
CA GLU A 347 11.33 0.55 30.75
C GLU A 347 11.33 0.36 29.22
N TRP A 348 12.51 0.44 28.61
CA TRP A 348 12.62 0.13 27.19
C TRP A 348 12.63 -1.37 26.98
N LYS A 349 11.77 -1.85 26.08
CA LYS A 349 11.80 -3.23 25.58
C LYS A 349 11.96 -3.18 24.08
N MET A 350 12.96 -3.88 23.57
CA MET A 350 13.12 -4.08 22.13
C MET A 350 11.83 -4.71 21.59
N MET A 351 11.05 -3.94 20.84
CA MET A 351 9.85 -4.46 20.21
C MET A 351 10.27 -5.23 18.97
N HIS A 352 10.22 -6.55 19.06
CA HIS A 352 10.65 -7.43 17.97
C HIS A 352 9.80 -7.34 16.68
N ARG A 353 8.73 -6.52 16.63
CA ARG A 353 7.92 -6.32 15.41
C ARG A 353 7.05 -5.06 15.51
N TRP A 354 7.07 -4.27 14.43
CA TRP A 354 6.29 -3.06 14.24
C TRP A 354 4.81 -3.41 13.96
N GLY A 355 3.97 -3.35 14.99
CA GLY A 355 2.52 -3.23 14.83
C GLY A 355 2.15 -1.75 14.77
N PHE A 356 1.52 -1.31 13.68
CA PHE A 356 1.17 0.11 13.42
C PHE A 356 0.14 0.70 14.40
N GLU A 357 -0.40 -0.07 15.35
CA GLU A 357 -1.42 0.36 16.30
C GLU A 357 -0.92 1.33 17.39
N GLY A 358 0.39 1.55 17.51
CA GLY A 358 0.98 2.42 18.54
C GLY A 358 1.39 3.85 18.12
N THR A 359 1.16 4.26 16.87
CA THR A 359 1.77 5.50 16.30
C THR A 359 1.39 6.79 17.04
N LYS A 360 0.20 6.87 17.67
CA LYS A 360 -0.30 8.07 18.37
C LYS A 360 0.65 8.59 19.46
N ASN A 361 1.47 7.71 20.02
CA ASN A 361 2.31 7.99 21.19
C ASN A 361 3.81 8.11 20.89
N HIS A 362 4.20 8.09 19.62
CA HIS A 362 5.60 8.27 19.23
C HIS A 362 5.93 9.76 19.16
N ARG A 363 6.99 10.20 19.82
CA ARG A 363 7.53 11.56 19.68
C ARG A 363 9.05 11.50 19.54
N PRO A 364 9.65 12.41 18.76
CA PRO A 364 11.06 12.72 18.89
C PRO A 364 11.41 12.99 20.35
N CYS A 365 12.52 12.45 20.82
CA CYS A 365 12.98 12.64 22.18
C CYS A 365 14.51 12.63 22.24
N ASP A 366 15.03 13.30 23.26
CA ASP A 366 16.42 13.20 23.66
C ASP A 366 16.51 12.38 24.93
N ILE A 367 17.51 11.50 25.01
CA ILE A 367 17.75 10.71 26.21
C ILE A 367 18.70 11.48 27.11
N HIS A 368 18.22 11.96 28.26
CA HIS A 368 19.06 12.70 29.20
C HIS A 368 19.92 11.76 30.03
N SER A 369 19.35 10.64 30.49
CA SER A 369 20.08 9.69 31.32
C SER A 369 19.63 8.26 31.10
N ARG A 370 20.54 7.32 31.38
CA ARG A 370 20.30 5.87 31.36
C ARG A 370 20.66 5.29 32.71
N GLN A 371 19.75 4.54 33.31
CA GLN A 371 19.96 3.80 34.55
C GLN A 371 19.77 2.31 34.30
N ARG A 372 20.71 1.48 34.76
CA ARG A 372 20.66 0.03 34.57
C ARG A 372 20.21 -0.66 35.86
N PHE A 373 19.11 -1.40 35.79
CA PHE A 373 18.61 -2.22 36.90
C PHE A 373 18.55 -3.68 36.44
N GLY A 374 19.53 -4.49 36.89
CA GLY A 374 19.69 -5.87 36.44
C GLY A 374 20.07 -5.94 34.96
N ASN A 375 19.23 -6.63 34.16
CA ASN A 375 19.43 -6.79 32.71
C ASN A 375 18.61 -5.78 31.88
N HIS A 376 18.03 -4.75 32.52
CA HIS A 376 17.17 -3.77 31.87
C HIS A 376 17.75 -2.37 31.99
N ASP A 377 17.67 -1.62 30.90
CA ASP A 377 18.02 -0.21 30.83
C ASP A 377 16.76 0.65 30.88
N PHE A 378 16.79 1.67 31.74
CA PHE A 378 15.74 2.65 31.94
C PHE A 378 16.24 4.01 31.46
N TYR A 379 15.41 4.68 30.66
CA TYR A 379 15.76 5.95 30.03
C TYR A 379 14.88 7.07 30.60
N THR A 380 15.47 8.23 30.80
CA THR A 380 14.78 9.47 31.20
C THR A 380 15.05 10.57 30.19
#